data_AF-A0A7V3D649-F1
#
_entry.id   AF-A0A7V3D649-F1
#
_cell.length_a   1.000
_cell.length_b   1.000
_cell.length_c   1.000
_cell.angle_alpha   90.00
_cell.angle_beta   90.00
_cell.angle_gamma   90.00
#
_symmetry.space_group_name_H-M   'P 1'
#
loop_
_entity.id
_entity.type
_entity.pdbx_description
1 polymer ?
#
loop_
_entity_poly.entity_id
_entity_poly.type
_entity_poly.pdbx_seq_one_letter_code
_entity_poly.pdbx_strand_id
1 'polypeptide(L)'
;MAWLVLLVAWMPAQEKPLASSEALRELSALEDEFAARWKVFMDEYRQAQTPQQRLDALRKDPTRDFTGKFLALAQKYADDPALLNIAIAVCRLDRGGKPDSPRTKVLALVRQRHLKSDQLVPLLRFLAYDQDDEEFVKAVLEANKNATVQASAYMALAQMKRNRLRTIETLNQDADYRELLSKSRG
;
A
#
# COMPACT_ATOMS: atom_id res chain seq x y z
N MET A 1 41.76 -38.90 27.22
CA MET A 1 41.01 -38.61 25.98
C MET A 1 39.77 -37.80 26.35
N ALA A 2 39.86 -36.47 26.26
CA ALA A 2 38.75 -35.56 26.53
C ALA A 2 38.46 -34.79 25.23
N TRP A 3 37.29 -35.03 24.65
CA TRP A 3 36.81 -34.31 23.46
C TRP A 3 36.02 -33.09 23.92
N LEU A 4 36.55 -31.90 23.63
CA LEU A 4 35.85 -30.63 23.74
C LEU A 4 34.94 -30.47 22.51
N VAL A 5 33.63 -30.48 22.71
CA VAL A 5 32.65 -30.11 21.67
C VAL A 5 32.46 -28.59 21.74
N LEU A 6 32.99 -27.89 20.74
CA LEU A 6 32.72 -26.47 20.48
C LEU A 6 31.36 -26.33 19.78
N LEU A 7 30.33 -26.04 20.58
CA LEU A 7 29.03 -25.57 20.09
C LEU A 7 29.19 -24.11 19.63
N VAL A 8 29.46 -23.93 18.33
CA VAL A 8 29.29 -22.63 17.67
C VAL A 8 27.78 -22.37 17.60
N ALA A 9 27.29 -21.54 18.52
CA ALA A 9 25.93 -21.05 18.49
C ALA A 9 25.76 -20.18 17.23
N TRP A 10 25.13 -20.74 16.21
CA TRP A 10 24.66 -20.01 15.04
C TRP A 10 23.43 -19.21 15.47
N MET A 11 23.66 -18.06 16.12
CA MET A 11 22.60 -17.08 16.33
C MET A 11 22.31 -16.44 14.96
N PRO A 12 21.10 -16.61 14.39
CA PRO A 12 20.70 -15.78 13.26
C PRO A 12 20.81 -14.33 13.74
N ALA A 13 21.43 -13.47 12.92
CA ALA A 13 21.48 -12.04 13.19
C ALA A 13 20.07 -11.58 13.51
N GLN A 14 19.80 -11.24 14.78
CA GLN A 14 18.57 -10.57 15.13
C GLN A 14 18.58 -9.28 14.33
N GLU A 15 17.71 -9.18 13.32
CA GLU A 15 17.44 -7.91 12.68
C GLU A 15 17.15 -6.92 13.79
N LYS A 16 18.01 -5.90 13.87
CA LYS A 16 17.92 -4.83 14.84
C LYS A 16 16.45 -4.40 14.85
N PRO A 17 15.73 -4.47 15.99
CA PRO A 17 14.35 -4.02 16.03
C PRO A 17 14.34 -2.63 15.41
N LEU A 18 13.42 -2.38 14.47
CA LEU A 18 13.19 -1.10 13.79
C LEU A 18 13.03 -0.02 14.87
N ALA A 19 14.15 0.46 15.38
CA ALA A 19 14.22 1.41 16.47
C ALA A 19 13.84 2.73 15.83
N SER A 20 12.55 3.08 15.92
CA SER A 20 11.95 4.40 15.67
C SER A 20 12.83 5.29 14.77
N SER A 21 12.99 4.86 13.51
CA SER A 21 13.68 5.70 12.53
C SER A 21 12.96 7.04 12.48
N GLU A 22 13.68 8.11 12.18
CA GLU A 22 13.08 9.42 12.02
C GLU A 22 11.89 9.37 11.04
N ALA A 23 12.02 8.54 9.99
CA ALA A 23 10.95 8.23 9.04
C ALA A 23 9.68 7.67 9.70
N LEU A 24 9.79 6.72 10.65
CA LEU A 24 8.62 6.17 11.35
C LEU A 24 7.98 7.19 12.31
N ARG A 25 8.77 8.08 12.92
CA ARG A 25 8.24 9.17 13.76
C ARG A 25 7.49 10.19 12.93
N GLU A 26 8.06 10.63 11.80
CA GLU A 26 7.38 11.54 10.89
C GLU A 26 6.15 10.91 10.24
N LEU A 27 6.21 9.62 9.91
CA LEU A 27 5.04 8.87 9.43
C LEU A 27 3.92 8.88 10.47
N SER A 28 4.21 8.52 11.72
CA SER A 28 3.22 8.50 12.81
C SER A 28 2.59 9.88 13.02
N ALA A 29 3.41 10.95 13.05
CA ALA A 29 2.89 12.30 13.21
C ALA A 29 1.96 12.71 12.05
N LEU A 30 2.31 12.31 10.83
CA LEU A 30 1.49 12.58 9.65
C LEU A 30 0.20 11.76 9.62
N GLU A 31 0.23 10.51 10.10
CA GLU A 31 -0.97 9.68 10.28
C GLU A 31 -1.92 10.26 11.34
N ASP A 32 -1.39 10.79 12.45
CA ASP A 32 -2.19 11.44 13.48
C ASP A 32 -2.84 12.74 12.95
N GLU A 33 -2.08 13.56 12.22
CA GLU A 33 -2.61 14.77 11.57
C GLU A 33 -3.72 14.41 10.56
N PHE A 34 -3.51 13.36 9.76
CA PHE A 34 -4.52 12.86 8.82
C PHE A 34 -5.77 12.38 9.54
N ALA A 35 -5.62 11.55 10.58
CA ALA A 35 -6.74 11.00 11.34
C ALA A 35 -7.59 12.10 11.98
N ALA A 36 -6.96 13.14 12.52
CA ALA A 36 -7.65 14.30 13.08
C ALA A 36 -8.47 15.04 12.01
N ARG A 37 -7.88 15.32 10.83
CA ARG A 37 -8.60 15.98 9.72
C ARG A 37 -9.71 15.13 9.14
N TRP A 38 -9.45 13.83 8.99
CA TRP A 38 -10.43 12.86 8.49
C TRP A 38 -11.65 12.78 9.42
N LYS A 39 -11.44 12.81 10.74
CA LYS A 39 -12.54 12.84 11.71
C LYS A 39 -13.44 14.06 11.49
N VAL A 40 -12.87 15.25 11.40
CA VAL A 40 -13.62 16.50 11.16
C VAL A 40 -14.40 16.43 9.84
N PHE A 41 -13.74 16.03 8.76
CA PHE A 41 -14.37 15.82 7.46
C PHE A 41 -15.55 14.85 7.53
N MET A 42 -15.36 13.69 8.18
CA MET A 42 -16.40 12.67 8.30
C MET A 42 -17.56 13.11 9.19
N ASP A 43 -17.32 13.95 10.21
CA ASP A 43 -18.37 14.54 11.03
C ASP A 43 -19.20 15.55 10.21
N GLU A 44 -18.54 16.45 9.47
CA GLU A 44 -19.22 17.39 8.54
C GLU A 44 -20.04 16.66 7.47
N TYR A 45 -19.44 15.64 6.83
CA TYR A 45 -20.11 14.85 5.80
C TYR A 45 -21.33 14.10 6.35
N ARG A 46 -21.25 13.56 7.58
CA ARG A 46 -22.38 12.88 8.24
C ARG A 46 -23.51 13.82 8.65
N GLN A 47 -23.18 15.06 9.01
CA GLN A 47 -24.16 16.08 9.39
C GLN A 47 -24.85 16.73 8.17
N ALA A 48 -24.28 16.60 6.97
CA ALA A 48 -24.86 17.13 5.75
C ALA A 48 -26.21 16.46 5.39
N GLN A 49 -27.28 17.24 5.47
CA GLN A 49 -28.65 16.79 5.23
C GLN A 49 -29.04 16.85 3.75
N THR A 50 -28.43 17.77 2.99
CA THR A 50 -28.77 17.98 1.57
C THR A 50 -27.66 17.49 0.64
N PRO A 51 -27.99 17.18 -0.64
CA PRO A 51 -26.98 16.85 -1.64
C PRO A 51 -25.92 17.93 -1.80
N GLN A 52 -26.30 19.21 -1.77
CA GLN A 52 -25.36 20.32 -1.90
C GLN A 52 -24.38 20.37 -0.72
N GLN A 53 -24.85 20.22 0.51
CA GLN A 53 -23.99 20.17 1.69
C GLN A 53 -23.00 19.00 1.64
N ARG A 54 -23.44 17.83 1.12
CA ARG A 54 -22.56 16.68 0.94
C ARG A 54 -21.47 16.96 -0.10
N LEU A 55 -21.83 17.62 -1.21
CA LEU A 55 -20.84 18.03 -2.22
C LEU A 55 -19.83 19.04 -1.65
N ASP A 56 -20.30 20.00 -0.86
CA ASP A 56 -19.43 20.99 -0.22
C ASP A 56 -18.49 20.33 0.80
N ALA A 57 -18.98 19.35 1.56
CA ALA A 57 -18.14 18.54 2.45
C ALA A 57 -17.10 17.73 1.66
N LEU A 58 -17.49 17.06 0.56
CA LEU A 58 -16.56 16.30 -0.30
C LEU A 58 -15.42 17.14 -0.87
N ARG A 59 -15.64 18.43 -1.14
CA ARG A 59 -14.57 19.34 -1.58
C ARG A 59 -13.48 19.56 -0.52
N LYS A 60 -13.78 19.26 0.75
CA LYS A 60 -12.85 19.34 1.88
C LYS A 60 -12.20 18.00 2.21
N ASP A 61 -12.37 16.97 1.38
CA ASP A 61 -11.74 15.66 1.59
C ASP A 61 -10.21 15.82 1.72
N PRO A 62 -9.64 15.49 2.90
CA PRO A 62 -8.21 15.69 3.15
C PRO A 62 -7.34 14.67 2.39
N THR A 63 -7.93 13.62 1.80
CA THR A 63 -7.19 12.53 1.15
C THR A 63 -6.21 13.05 0.09
N ARG A 64 -6.63 14.01 -0.74
CA ARG A 64 -5.80 14.56 -1.82
C ARG A 64 -4.54 15.26 -1.28
N ASP A 65 -4.71 16.10 -0.27
CA ASP A 65 -3.63 16.86 0.34
C ASP A 65 -2.63 15.95 1.04
N PHE A 66 -3.15 14.98 1.81
CA PHE A 66 -2.29 14.08 2.58
C PHE A 66 -1.59 13.04 1.72
N THR A 67 -2.20 12.58 0.63
CA THR A 67 -1.52 11.70 -0.33
C THR A 67 -0.22 12.34 -0.85
N GLY A 68 -0.25 13.64 -1.16
CA GLY A 68 0.94 14.40 -1.55
C GLY A 68 1.99 14.46 -0.45
N LYS A 69 1.57 14.71 0.81
CA LYS A 69 2.47 14.73 1.97
C LYS A 69 3.14 13.37 2.22
N PHE A 70 2.38 12.27 2.16
CA PHE A 70 2.95 10.92 2.33
C PHE A 70 3.91 10.56 1.19
N LEU A 71 3.63 10.98 -0.05
CA LEU A 71 4.56 10.79 -1.17
C LEU A 71 5.86 11.59 -0.95
N ALA A 72 5.77 12.84 -0.51
CA ALA A 72 6.96 13.64 -0.20
C ALA A 72 7.79 12.99 0.92
N LEU A 73 7.14 12.42 1.93
CA LEU A 73 7.80 11.67 2.99
C LEU A 73 8.50 10.42 2.44
N ALA A 74 7.85 9.68 1.54
CA ALA A 74 8.44 8.52 0.87
C ALA A 74 9.67 8.90 0.04
N GLN A 75 9.65 10.05 -0.64
CA GLN A 75 10.80 10.56 -1.39
C GLN A 75 11.95 10.96 -0.47
N LYS A 76 11.65 11.61 0.66
CA LYS A 76 12.64 12.00 1.67
C LYS A 76 13.36 10.79 2.27
N TYR A 77 12.63 9.70 2.52
CA TYR A 77 13.15 8.48 3.15
C TYR A 77 13.20 7.28 2.20
N ALA A 78 13.55 7.49 0.93
CA ALA A 78 13.50 6.45 -0.10
C ALA A 78 14.43 5.25 0.17
N ASP A 79 15.55 5.46 0.88
CA ASP A 79 16.50 4.40 1.23
C ASP A 79 16.23 3.78 2.62
N ASP A 80 15.31 4.34 3.40
CA ASP A 80 14.95 3.82 4.73
C ASP A 80 13.96 2.64 4.59
N PRO A 81 14.12 1.53 5.35
CA PRO A 81 13.15 0.43 5.36
C PRO A 81 11.71 0.88 5.68
N ALA A 82 11.55 1.98 6.41
CA ALA A 82 10.25 2.60 6.67
C ALA A 82 9.50 3.03 5.41
N LEU A 83 10.16 3.15 4.25
CA LEU A 83 9.51 3.41 2.96
C LEU A 83 8.37 2.43 2.68
N LEU A 84 8.47 1.17 3.12
CA LEU A 84 7.40 0.19 2.92
C LEU A 84 6.12 0.56 3.69
N ASN A 85 6.24 1.09 4.91
CA ASN A 85 5.10 1.56 5.70
C ASN A 85 4.51 2.84 5.08
N ILE A 86 5.36 3.77 4.65
CA ILE A 86 4.92 4.99 3.96
C ILE A 86 4.21 4.63 2.64
N ALA A 87 4.71 3.66 1.89
CA ALA A 87 4.09 3.18 0.65
C ALA A 87 2.68 2.63 0.90
N ILE A 88 2.47 1.86 1.97
CA ILE A 88 1.14 1.41 2.37
C ILE A 88 0.22 2.60 2.65
N ALA A 89 0.71 3.62 3.36
CA ALA A 89 -0.07 4.83 3.63
C ALA A 89 -0.49 5.56 2.35
N VAL A 90 0.43 5.73 1.38
CA VAL A 90 0.13 6.33 0.07
C VAL A 90 -0.90 5.49 -0.70
N CYS A 91 -0.68 4.17 -0.81
CA CYS A 91 -1.57 3.29 -1.58
C CYS A 91 -2.97 3.17 -0.96
N ARG A 92 -3.10 3.36 0.36
CA ARG A 92 -4.38 3.41 1.07
C ARG A 92 -5.24 4.60 0.68
N LEU A 93 -4.61 5.75 0.43
CA LEU A 93 -5.27 7.01 0.10
C LEU A 93 -5.48 7.19 -1.41
N ASP A 94 -4.55 6.75 -2.24
CA ASP A 94 -4.63 6.85 -3.70
C ASP A 94 -5.08 5.53 -4.32
N ARG A 95 -6.41 5.36 -4.45
CA ARG A 95 -7.03 4.20 -5.08
C ARG A 95 -7.25 4.47 -6.57
N GLY A 96 -6.76 3.57 -7.44
CA GLY A 96 -7.04 3.64 -8.88
C GLY A 96 -5.88 4.05 -9.80
N GLY A 97 -4.64 3.92 -9.34
CA GLY A 97 -3.46 3.61 -10.18
C GLY A 97 -3.26 4.43 -11.45
N LYS A 98 -3.74 5.68 -11.51
CA LYS A 98 -3.58 6.50 -12.72
C LYS A 98 -2.09 6.64 -13.06
N PRO A 99 -1.74 6.76 -14.35
CA PRO A 99 -0.39 7.16 -14.74
C PRO A 99 0.02 8.40 -13.93
N ASP A 100 1.25 8.39 -13.42
CA ASP A 100 1.83 9.46 -12.58
C ASP A 100 1.14 9.76 -11.25
N SER A 101 0.23 8.91 -10.79
CA SER A 101 -0.38 9.04 -9.47
C SER A 101 0.65 8.85 -8.35
N PRO A 102 0.41 9.39 -7.14
CA PRO A 102 1.25 9.14 -5.99
C PRO A 102 1.50 7.65 -5.70
N ARG A 103 0.49 6.79 -5.87
CA ARG A 103 0.65 5.34 -5.77
C ARG A 103 1.69 4.80 -6.77
N THR A 104 1.54 5.14 -8.05
CA THR A 104 2.47 4.68 -9.09
C THR A 104 3.90 5.13 -8.78
N LYS A 105 4.06 6.37 -8.31
CA LYS A 105 5.36 6.95 -7.93
C LYS A 105 5.97 6.25 -6.71
N VAL A 106 5.20 5.98 -5.66
CA VAL A 106 5.74 5.33 -4.46
C VAL A 106 6.11 3.88 -4.73
N LEU A 107 5.33 3.15 -5.54
CA LEU A 107 5.66 1.78 -5.92
C LEU A 107 6.90 1.72 -6.81
N ALA A 108 7.13 2.74 -7.65
CA ALA A 108 8.39 2.87 -8.38
C ALA A 108 9.59 3.06 -7.44
N LEU A 109 9.46 3.87 -6.37
CA LEU A 109 10.51 4.01 -5.35
C LEU A 109 10.79 2.67 -4.65
N VAL A 110 9.74 1.96 -4.22
CA VAL A 110 9.89 0.63 -3.59
C VAL A 110 10.57 -0.36 -4.54
N ARG A 111 10.17 -0.38 -5.82
CA ARG A 111 10.78 -1.25 -6.83
C ARG A 111 12.27 -0.96 -7.03
N GLN A 112 12.67 0.31 -6.98
CA GLN A 112 14.07 0.69 -7.14
C GLN A 112 14.93 0.39 -5.91
N ARG A 113 14.39 0.58 -4.70
CA ARG A 113 15.20 0.61 -3.47
C ARG A 113 15.03 -0.61 -2.56
N HIS A 114 13.84 -1.23 -2.53
CA HIS A 114 13.49 -2.23 -1.50
C HIS A 114 12.91 -3.53 -2.06
N LEU A 115 13.07 -3.81 -3.37
CA LEU A 115 12.47 -5.00 -4.01
C LEU A 115 12.98 -6.34 -3.43
N LYS A 116 14.14 -6.34 -2.79
CA LYS A 116 14.74 -7.51 -2.12
C LYS A 116 14.49 -7.56 -0.61
N SER A 117 13.76 -6.59 -0.04
CA SER A 117 13.44 -6.58 1.39
C SER A 117 12.53 -7.75 1.76
N ASP A 118 12.80 -8.40 2.89
CA ASP A 118 11.93 -9.41 3.47
C ASP A 118 10.69 -8.80 4.16
N GLN A 119 10.71 -7.49 4.40
CA GLN A 119 9.60 -6.72 4.97
C GLN A 119 8.52 -6.33 3.94
N LEU A 120 8.59 -6.84 2.71
CA LEU A 120 7.59 -6.58 1.67
C LEU A 120 6.21 -7.19 1.94
N VAL A 121 6.12 -8.17 2.85
CA VAL A 121 4.90 -8.96 3.10
C VAL A 121 3.67 -8.10 3.38
N PRO A 122 3.69 -7.09 4.28
CA PRO A 122 2.53 -6.25 4.54
C PRO A 122 2.07 -5.47 3.31
N LEU A 123 3.01 -4.94 2.51
CA LEU A 123 2.69 -4.23 1.27
C LEU A 123 2.05 -5.19 0.25
N LEU A 124 2.60 -6.38 0.06
CA LEU A 124 2.02 -7.39 -0.85
C LEU A 124 0.58 -7.77 -0.46
N ARG A 125 0.31 -7.94 0.84
CA ARG A 125 -1.05 -8.20 1.33
C ARG A 125 -2.00 -7.03 1.06
N PHE A 126 -1.50 -5.80 1.16
CA PHE A 126 -2.28 -4.62 0.84
C PHE A 126 -2.63 -4.56 -0.66
N LEU A 127 -1.64 -4.79 -1.53
CA LEU A 127 -1.83 -4.72 -2.99
C LEU A 127 -2.70 -5.85 -3.55
N ALA A 128 -2.84 -6.98 -2.83
CA ALA A 128 -3.62 -8.15 -3.25
C ALA A 128 -5.09 -7.83 -3.66
N TYR A 129 -5.63 -6.70 -3.21
CA TYR A 129 -7.01 -6.32 -3.48
C TYR A 129 -7.19 -5.45 -4.73
N ASP A 130 -6.11 -4.92 -5.30
CA ASP A 130 -6.14 -4.04 -6.46
C ASP A 130 -5.57 -4.77 -7.69
N GLN A 131 -6.18 -4.58 -8.86
CA GLN A 131 -5.77 -5.33 -10.06
C GLN A 131 -4.57 -4.70 -10.77
N ASP A 132 -4.30 -3.42 -10.49
CA ASP A 132 -3.35 -2.63 -11.27
C ASP A 132 -1.88 -2.85 -10.85
N ASP A 133 -1.64 -3.55 -9.73
CA ASP A 133 -0.28 -3.78 -9.21
C ASP A 133 0.32 -5.15 -9.60
N GLU A 134 -0.30 -5.89 -10.51
CA GLU A 134 0.15 -7.24 -10.90
C GLU A 134 1.64 -7.25 -11.33
N GLU A 135 2.06 -6.25 -12.10
CA GLU A 135 3.45 -6.13 -12.58
C GLU A 135 4.44 -5.81 -11.45
N PHE A 136 4.02 -5.07 -10.42
CA PHE A 136 4.85 -4.86 -9.23
C PHE A 136 5.06 -6.18 -8.49
N VAL A 137 3.99 -6.96 -8.29
CA VAL A 137 4.06 -8.24 -7.58
C VAL A 137 4.91 -9.27 -8.34
N LYS A 138 4.81 -9.32 -9.68
CA LYS A 138 5.69 -10.15 -10.52
C LYS A 138 7.17 -9.77 -10.36
N ALA A 139 7.49 -8.48 -10.39
CA ALA A 139 8.86 -8.00 -10.20
C ALA A 139 9.42 -8.42 -8.82
N VAL A 140 8.59 -8.44 -7.77
CA VAL A 140 8.99 -8.96 -6.45
C VAL A 140 9.34 -10.45 -6.52
N LEU A 141 8.55 -11.28 -7.19
CA LEU A 141 8.84 -12.72 -7.35
C LEU A 141 10.17 -12.98 -8.08
N GLU A 142 10.45 -12.17 -9.10
CA GLU A 142 11.68 -12.28 -9.88
C GLU A 142 12.91 -11.93 -9.02
N ALA A 143 12.85 -10.80 -8.31
CA ALA A 143 13.99 -10.25 -7.59
C ALA A 143 14.19 -10.82 -6.18
N ASN A 144 13.12 -11.24 -5.50
CA ASN A 144 13.15 -11.65 -4.10
C ASN A 144 13.07 -13.18 -3.97
N LYS A 145 14.07 -13.77 -3.30
CA LYS A 145 14.19 -15.22 -3.09
C LYS A 145 13.78 -15.68 -1.69
N ASN A 146 13.32 -14.77 -0.83
CA ASN A 146 12.80 -15.12 0.48
C ASN A 146 11.47 -15.89 0.32
N ALA A 147 11.39 -17.10 0.89
CA ALA A 147 10.23 -17.98 0.74
C ALA A 147 8.92 -17.36 1.25
N THR A 148 8.96 -16.61 2.36
CA THR A 148 7.78 -15.95 2.95
C THR A 148 7.27 -14.82 2.05
N VAL A 149 8.19 -14.04 1.46
CA VAL A 149 7.85 -13.00 0.49
C VAL A 149 7.26 -13.63 -0.77
N GLN A 150 7.88 -14.68 -1.30
CA GLN A 150 7.38 -15.38 -2.50
C GLN A 150 5.98 -15.97 -2.27
N ALA A 151 5.75 -16.64 -1.14
CA ALA A 151 4.43 -17.17 -0.78
C ALA A 151 3.38 -16.05 -0.71
N SER A 152 3.73 -14.90 -0.11
CA SER A 152 2.83 -13.75 -0.02
C SER A 152 2.56 -13.11 -1.40
N ALA A 153 3.56 -13.05 -2.28
CA ALA A 153 3.41 -12.54 -3.63
C ALA A 153 2.55 -13.45 -4.51
N TYR A 154 2.74 -14.77 -4.44
CA TYR A 154 1.85 -15.73 -5.11
C TYR A 154 0.41 -15.63 -4.62
N MET A 155 0.21 -15.49 -3.29
CA MET A 155 -1.11 -15.29 -2.71
C MET A 155 -1.76 -13.99 -3.23
N ALA A 156 -0.99 -12.89 -3.31
CA ALA A 156 -1.48 -11.63 -3.85
C ALA A 156 -1.93 -11.79 -5.32
N LEU A 157 -1.11 -12.44 -6.17
CA LEU A 157 -1.48 -12.70 -7.56
C LEU A 157 -2.75 -13.56 -7.68
N ALA A 158 -2.88 -14.61 -6.87
CA ALA A 158 -4.07 -15.45 -6.85
C ALA A 158 -5.33 -14.63 -6.46
N GLN A 159 -5.21 -13.77 -5.45
CA GLN A 159 -6.30 -12.90 -5.02
C GLN A 159 -6.69 -11.87 -6.09
N MET A 160 -5.71 -11.24 -6.75
CA MET A 160 -5.94 -10.32 -7.87
C MET A 160 -6.71 -11.00 -9.01
N LYS A 161 -6.31 -12.23 -9.39
CA LYS A 161 -7.00 -13.02 -10.42
C LYS A 161 -8.43 -13.38 -10.01
N ARG A 162 -8.65 -13.79 -8.76
CA ARG A 162 -9.99 -14.04 -8.21
C ARG A 162 -10.85 -12.78 -8.27
N ASN A 163 -10.31 -11.62 -7.90
CA ASN A 163 -11.04 -10.35 -7.96
C ASN A 163 -11.42 -10.00 -9.41
N ARG A 164 -10.50 -10.20 -10.37
CA ARG A 164 -10.78 -9.98 -11.80
C ARG A 164 -11.86 -10.90 -12.34
N LEU A 165 -11.84 -12.19 -11.98
CA LEU A 165 -12.90 -13.14 -12.36
C LEU A 165 -14.26 -12.69 -11.82
N ARG A 166 -14.33 -12.31 -10.54
CA ARG A 166 -15.57 -11.79 -9.94
C ARG A 166 -16.09 -10.56 -10.67
N THR A 167 -15.21 -9.61 -11.02
CA THR A 167 -15.60 -8.42 -11.81
C THR A 167 -16.19 -8.82 -13.16
N ILE A 168 -15.59 -9.79 -13.86
CA ILE A 168 -16.10 -10.29 -15.16
C ILE A 168 -17.47 -10.97 -14.99
N GLU A 169 -17.62 -11.80 -13.95
CA GLU A 169 -18.90 -12.47 -13.65
C GLU A 169 -20.02 -11.44 -13.40
N THR A 170 -19.76 -10.42 -12.57
CA THR A 170 -20.71 -9.32 -12.34
C THR A 170 -21.04 -8.59 -13.65
N LEU A 171 -20.04 -8.26 -14.47
CA LEU A 171 -20.27 -7.60 -15.75
C LEU A 171 -21.06 -8.44 -16.76
N ASN A 172 -21.00 -9.76 -16.65
CA ASN A 172 -21.77 -10.68 -17.49
C ASN A 172 -23.22 -10.81 -17.02
N GLN A 173 -23.47 -10.64 -15.72
CA GLN A 173 -24.80 -10.76 -15.12
C GLN A 173 -25.59 -9.44 -15.13
N ASP A 174 -24.90 -8.30 -15.16
CA ASP A 174 -25.50 -6.98 -14.99
C ASP A 174 -25.09 -6.03 -16.14
N ALA A 175 -26.03 -5.80 -17.06
CA ALA A 175 -25.84 -4.92 -18.21
C ALA A 175 -25.73 -3.45 -17.80
N ASP A 176 -26.45 -3.03 -16.75
CA ASP A 176 -26.43 -1.65 -16.24
C ASP A 176 -25.08 -1.35 -15.59
N TYR A 177 -24.53 -2.31 -14.84
CA TYR A 177 -23.19 -2.21 -14.27
C TYR A 177 -22.10 -2.12 -15.35
N ARG A 178 -22.27 -2.87 -16.46
CA ARG A 178 -21.37 -2.79 -17.62
C ARG A 178 -21.40 -1.42 -18.28
N GLU A 179 -22.58 -0.84 -18.46
CA GLU A 179 -22.71 0.51 -19.01
C GLU A 179 -22.07 1.54 -18.07
N LEU A 180 -22.32 1.45 -16.76
CA LEU A 180 -21.76 2.36 -15.77
C LEU A 180 -20.22 2.34 -15.74
N LEU A 181 -19.60 1.16 -15.76
CA LEU A 181 -18.14 1.04 -15.82
C LEU A 181 -17.55 1.57 -17.13
N SER A 182 -18.25 1.43 -18.26
CA SER A 182 -17.80 1.99 -19.53
C SER A 182 -17.73 3.52 -19.49
N LYS A 183 -18.70 4.16 -18.80
CA LYS A 183 -18.75 5.62 -18.62
C LYS A 183 -17.73 6.14 -17.61
N SER A 184 -17.37 5.36 -16.59
CA SER A 184 -16.38 5.77 -15.58
C SER A 184 -14.93 5.63 -16.04
N ARG A 185 -14.68 4.90 -17.14
CA ARG A 185 -13.34 4.66 -17.71
C ARG A 185 -13.00 5.56 -18.90
N GLY A 186 -13.97 6.32 -19.43
CA GLY A 186 -13.75 7.40 -20.42
C GLY A 186 -13.46 8.72 -19.74
#